data_AF-A0A2M8NRD8-F1
#
_entry.id   AF-A0A2M8NRD8-F1
#
_cell.length_a   1.000
_cell.length_b   1.000
_cell.length_c   1.000
_cell.angle_alpha   90.00
_cell.angle_beta   90.00
_cell.angle_gamma   90.00
#
_symmetry.space_group_name_H-M   'P 1'
#
loop_
_entity.id
_entity.type
_entity.pdbx_description
1 polymer ?
#
loop_
_entity_poly.entity_id
_entity_poly.type
_entity_poly.pdbx_seq_one_letter_code
_entity_poly.pdbx_strand_id
1 'polypeptide(L)' 'PEQDKWIARCSARLNVKMAMGIGGSLDFIAGVVPRAPERWRRMGVEWLYRLIRQPWRWRRMLRLPQFLILAILERR' A
#
# COMPACT_ATOMS: atom_id res chain seq x y z
N PRO A 1 7.56 -2.76 4.67
CA PRO A 1 8.12 -3.09 5.99
C PRO A 1 8.99 -1.99 6.62
N GLU A 2 9.48 -0.99 5.87
CA GLU A 2 10.36 0.05 6.45
C GLU A 2 9.68 0.88 7.54
N GLN A 3 8.38 1.16 7.41
CA GLN A 3 7.60 1.84 8.46
C GLN A 3 7.53 0.99 9.72
N ASP A 4 7.19 -0.30 9.58
CA ASP A 4 7.10 -1.24 10.70
C ASP A 4 8.45 -1.43 11.41
N LYS A 5 9.54 -1.55 10.64
CA LYS A 5 10.90 -1.62 11.18
C LYS A 5 11.28 -0.34 11.92
N TRP A 6 10.92 0.83 11.39
CA TRP A 6 11.18 2.10 12.07
C TRP A 6 10.40 2.19 13.38
N ILE A 7 9.11 1.84 13.37
CA ILE A 7 8.28 1.79 14.58
C ILE A 7 8.89 0.84 15.59
N ALA A 8 9.30 -0.37 15.17
CA ALA A 8 9.95 -1.34 16.06
C ALA A 8 11.23 -0.76 16.71
N ARG A 9 12.11 -0.14 15.91
CA ARG A 9 13.34 0.49 16.39
C ARG A 9 13.10 1.67 17.36
N CYS A 10 12.03 2.42 17.15
CA CYS A 10 11.73 3.62 17.93
C CYS A 10 10.71 3.37 19.05
N SER A 11 10.09 2.20 19.11
CA SER A 11 8.95 1.89 19.99
C SER A 11 9.21 2.26 21.45
N ALA A 12 10.36 1.89 22.00
CA ALA A 12 10.74 2.20 23.39
C ALA A 12 10.88 3.70 23.68
N ARG A 13 11.09 4.53 22.64
CA ARG A 13 11.23 5.99 22.73
C ARG A 13 9.93 6.73 22.41
N LEU A 14 8.96 6.06 21.78
CA LEU A 14 7.67 6.64 21.44
C LEU A 14 6.76 6.52 22.66
N ASN A 15 6.55 7.62 23.38
CA ASN A 15 5.58 7.68 24.48
C ASN A 15 4.13 7.74 23.95
N VAL A 16 3.70 6.69 23.24
CA VAL A 16 2.38 6.59 22.61
C VAL A 16 1.75 5.24 22.89
N LYS A 17 0.42 5.21 22.99
CA LYS A 17 -0.34 3.96 23.19
C LYS A 17 -0.34 3.06 21.96
N MET A 18 -0.19 3.63 20.77
CA MET A 18 -0.24 2.92 19.50
C MET A 18 0.58 3.66 18.43
N ALA A 19 1.32 2.90 17.64
CA ALA A 19 1.99 3.37 16.43
C ALA A 19 1.67 2.40 15.28
N MET A 20 1.33 2.93 14.11
CA MET A 20 0.97 2.14 12.94
C MET A 20 1.50 2.80 11.66
N GLY A 21 2.06 1.98 10.77
CA GLY A 21 2.39 2.42 9.42
C GLY A 21 1.12 2.62 8.58
N ILE A 22 0.87 3.83 8.12
CA ILE A 22 -0.28 4.17 7.25
C ILE A 22 0.04 4.02 5.75
N GLY A 23 1.25 3.56 5.42
CA GLY A 23 1.71 3.42 4.05
C GLY A 23 1.70 4.75 3.29
N GLY A 24 1.36 4.71 2.01
CA GLY A 24 1.20 5.90 1.17
C GLY A 24 -0.20 6.53 1.26
N SER A 25 -1.00 6.18 2.27
CA SER A 25 -2.37 6.73 2.41
C SER A 25 -2.36 8.22 2.75
N LEU A 26 -1.34 8.65 3.49
CA LEU A 26 -1.17 10.06 3.86
C LEU A 26 -1.05 10.98 2.65
N ASP A 27 -0.34 10.54 1.60
CA ASP A 27 -0.14 11.32 0.37
C ASP A 27 -1.47 11.70 -0.30
N PHE A 28 -2.51 10.87 -0.16
CA PHE A 28 -3.85 11.16 -0.68
C PHE A 28 -4.62 12.11 0.22
N ILE A 29 -4.48 11.96 1.55
CA ILE A 29 -5.14 12.81 2.54
C ILE A 29 -4.57 14.23 2.48
N ALA A 30 -3.25 14.34 2.35
CA ALA A 30 -2.52 15.60 2.24
C ALA A 30 -2.62 16.25 0.85
N GLY A 31 -3.31 15.63 -0.11
CA GLY A 31 -3.47 16.16 -1.47
C GLY A 31 -2.22 16.13 -2.35
N VAL A 32 -1.13 15.52 -1.88
CA VAL A 32 0.14 15.39 -2.62
C VAL A 32 -0.03 14.52 -3.86
N VAL A 33 -0.83 13.46 -3.76
CA VAL A 33 -1.13 12.57 -4.88
C VAL A 33 -2.64 12.52 -5.11
N PRO A 34 -3.12 12.79 -6.35
CA PRO A 34 -4.52 12.62 -6.70
C PRO A 34 -4.98 11.19 -6.47
N ARG A 35 -6.12 11.04 -5.83
CA ARG A 35 -6.78 9.74 -5.65
C ARG A 35 -7.26 9.19 -6.99
N ALA A 36 -7.32 7.87 -7.10
CA ALA A 36 -7.86 7.25 -8.32
C ALA A 36 -9.31 7.69 -8.58
N PRO A 37 -9.71 7.88 -9.85
CA PRO A 37 -11.09 8.18 -10.19
C PRO A 37 -12.04 7.12 -9.65
N GLU A 38 -13.29 7.52 -9.40
CA GLU A 38 -14.26 6.66 -8.75
C GLU A 38 -14.49 5.34 -9.48
N ARG A 39 -14.50 5.35 -10.82
CA ARG A 39 -14.62 4.12 -11.63
C ARG A 39 -13.55 3.09 -11.28
N TRP A 40 -12.29 3.52 -11.15
CA TRP A 40 -11.17 2.64 -10.80
C TRP A 40 -11.28 2.08 -9.38
N ARG A 41 -11.79 2.90 -8.46
CA ARG A 41 -12.04 2.50 -7.07
C ARG A 41 -13.16 1.46 -6.98
N ARG A 42 -14.28 1.69 -7.69
CA ARG A 42 -15.42 0.76 -7.74
C ARG A 42 -15.05 -0.58 -8.41
N MET A 43 -14.17 -0.55 -9.42
CA MET A 43 -13.63 -1.76 -10.07
C MET A 43 -12.56 -2.49 -9.23
N GLY A 44 -12.11 -1.94 -8.10
CA GLY A 44 -11.06 -2.55 -7.27
C GLY A 44 -9.65 -2.50 -7.87
N VAL A 45 -9.45 -1.76 -8.97
CA VAL A 45 -8.17 -1.66 -9.70
C VAL A 45 -7.39 -0.38 -9.38
N GLU A 46 -7.60 0.20 -8.20
CA GLU A 46 -6.88 1.40 -7.75
C GLU A 46 -5.35 1.18 -7.74
N TRP A 47 -4.90 -0.04 -7.48
CA TRP A 47 -3.47 -0.39 -7.54
C TRP A 47 -2.88 -0.23 -8.95
N LEU A 48 -3.64 -0.55 -10.00
CA LEU A 48 -3.20 -0.41 -11.39
C LEU A 48 -3.13 1.06 -11.79
N TYR A 49 -4.12 1.86 -11.40
CA TYR A 49 -4.06 3.32 -11.58
C TYR A 49 -2.80 3.92 -10.95
N ARG A 50 -2.45 3.46 -9.73
CA ARG A 50 -1.22 3.90 -9.05
C ARG A 50 0.05 3.44 -9.78
N LEU A 51 0.04 2.26 -10.41
CA LEU A 51 1.18 1.79 -11.20
C LEU A 51 1.42 2.67 -12.41
N ILE A 52 0.36 3.01 -13.15
CA ILE A 52 0.42 3.87 -14.33
C ILE A 52 1.02 5.23 -13.97
N ARG A 53 0.63 5.79 -12.81
CA ARG A 53 1.14 7.10 -12.35
C ARG A 53 2.52 7.05 -11.71
N GLN A 54 2.93 5.90 -11.19
CA GLN A 54 4.20 5.72 -10.50
C GLN A 54 4.91 4.46 -11.03
N PRO A 55 5.35 4.49 -12.31
CA PRO A 55 5.83 3.30 -13.00
C PRO A 55 7.02 2.64 -12.31
N TRP A 56 7.87 3.40 -11.61
CA TRP A 56 8.99 2.87 -10.83
C TRP A 56 8.57 1.89 -9.72
N ARG A 57 7.30 1.87 -9.31
CA ARG A 57 6.77 0.91 -8.31
C ARG A 57 6.47 -0.48 -8.89
N TRP A 58 6.67 -0.71 -10.19
CA TRP A 58 6.35 -1.98 -10.87
C TRP A 58 6.88 -3.21 -10.15
N ARG A 59 8.15 -3.21 -9.70
CA ARG A 59 8.77 -4.34 -8.98
C ARG A 59 8.01 -4.72 -7.72
N ARG A 60 7.53 -3.73 -6.98
CA ARG A 60 6.75 -3.95 -5.75
C ARG A 60 5.35 -4.47 -6.06
N MET A 61 4.77 -4.02 -7.17
CA MET A 61 3.40 -4.36 -7.56
C MET A 61 3.27 -5.77 -8.15
N LEU A 62 4.35 -6.38 -8.64
CA LEU A 62 4.38 -7.79 -9.05
C LEU A 62 3.99 -8.79 -7.93
N ARG A 63 4.07 -8.38 -6.66
CA ARG A 63 3.60 -9.20 -5.54
C ARG A 63 2.08 -9.41 -5.54
N LEU A 64 1.31 -8.49 -6.13
CA LEU A 64 -0.15 -8.59 -6.19
C LEU A 64 -0.63 -9.74 -7.09
N PRO A 65 -0.19 -9.89 -8.36
CA PRO A 65 -0.57 -11.04 -9.17
C PRO A 65 -0.02 -12.36 -8.60
N GLN A 66 1.19 -12.35 -8.02
CA GLN A 66 1.72 -13.53 -7.32
C GLN A 66 0.81 -13.97 -6.18
N PHE A 67 0.39 -13.03 -5.33
CA PHE A 67 -0.56 -13.29 -4.25
C PHE A 67 -1.91 -13.79 -4.79
N LEU A 68 -2.42 -13.20 -5.88
CA LEU A 68 -3.68 -13.62 -6.49
C LEU A 68 -3.61 -15.08 -6.96
N ILE A 69 -2.53 -15.46 -7.63
CA ILE A 69 -2.32 -16.85 -8.08
C ILE A 69 -2.29 -17.79 -6.88
N LEU A 70 -1.48 -17.48 -5.86
CA LEU A 70 -1.39 -18.29 -4.64
C LEU A 70 -2.76 -18.43 -3.96
N ALA A 71 -3.50 -17.33 -3.81
CA ALA A 71 -4.82 -17.33 -3.17
C ALA A 71 -5.87 -18.14 -3.96
N ILE A 72 -5.75 -18.20 -5.29
CA ILE A 72 -6.62 -19.03 -6.14
C ILE A 72 -6.24 -20.51 -6.01
N LEU A 73 -4.94 -20.82 -5.97
CA LEU A 73 -4.44 -22.19 -5.85
C LEU A 73 -4.75 -22.79 -4.48
N GLU A 74 -4.63 -22.02 -3.39
CA GLU A 74 -4.96 -22.43 -2.02
C GLU A 74 -6.47 -22.68 -1.80
N ARG A 75 -7.31 -22.05 -2.64
CA ARG A 75 -8.77 -22.25 -2.61
C ARG A 75 -9.25 -23.46 -3.42
N ARG A 76 -8.36 -24.18 -4.11
CA ARG A 76 -8.65 -25.46 -4.78
C ARG A 76 -8.15 -26.62 -3.96
#